data_AF-A0A1A9UTV4-F1
#
_entry.id   AF-A0A1A9UTV4-F1
#
_cell.length_a   1.000
_cell.length_b   1.000
_cell.length_c   1.000
_cell.angle_alpha   90.00
_cell.angle_beta   90.00
_cell.angle_gamma   90.00
#
_symmetry.space_group_name_H-M   'P 1'
#
loop_
_entity.id
_entity.type
_entity.pdbx_description
1 polymer ?
#
loop_
_entity_poly.entity_id
_entity_poly.type
_entity_poly.pdbx_seq_one_letter_code
_entity_poly.pdbx_strand_id
1 'polypeptide(L)'
;MSTRRRTENSAHLRFSVLLIVIINTLEVKISLIEPEKLYKTYLKEDSDLCKDCFRSQLKECEKFYENIMGQDLSLQSIMDVLPKMPSKRNIRWLTMQNTERVVCKYLGYRNQKKHLHHATVQKLRDELLHSRGPNAWQYCPIDDIESFLLQLKMYLNLKLETLWLYALTNIDLLLKPLLYDLNFPVPRTWHICGFTLIEDNAGQSLHYLYGENFFQKLEIAKQLLEACLQFSNGFSNYRLYITDLTADNIVYDVAKSKLYLIDLDTIFVVDSSKAEHFNSVHRYEYEICEGRIAITVSIVLKIQSI
;
A
#
# COMPACT_ATOMS: atom_id res chain seq x y z
N MET A 1 26.65 -40.98 22.80
CA MET A 1 25.53 -40.01 22.93
C MET A 1 25.94 -38.62 23.44
N SER A 2 27.10 -38.42 24.09
CA SER A 2 27.51 -37.13 24.66
C SER A 2 28.10 -36.12 23.65
N THR A 3 28.76 -36.60 22.58
CA THR A 3 29.44 -35.74 21.58
C THR A 3 28.49 -35.05 20.59
N ARG A 4 27.32 -35.63 20.30
CA ARG A 4 26.34 -35.07 19.33
C ARG A 4 25.59 -33.84 19.88
N ARG A 5 25.29 -33.82 21.19
CA ARG A 5 24.69 -32.66 21.88
C ARG A 5 25.64 -31.45 21.99
N ARG A 6 26.95 -31.68 22.04
CA ARG A 6 27.96 -30.61 22.15
C ARG A 6 28.16 -29.85 20.84
N THR A 7 28.06 -30.54 19.69
CA THR A 7 28.16 -29.92 18.36
C THR A 7 26.90 -29.15 17.97
N GLU A 8 25.71 -29.64 18.34
CA GLU A 8 24.43 -28.92 18.16
C GLU A 8 24.42 -27.59 18.96
N ASN A 9 24.83 -27.60 20.23
CA ASN A 9 24.93 -26.37 21.03
C ASN A 9 25.92 -25.35 20.47
N SER A 10 27.04 -25.80 19.87
CA SER A 10 28.02 -24.92 19.22
C SER A 10 27.48 -24.27 17.95
N ALA A 11 26.69 -25.02 17.16
CA ALA A 11 26.05 -24.48 15.95
C ALA A 11 24.98 -23.44 16.28
N HIS A 12 24.14 -23.68 17.30
CA HIS A 12 23.17 -22.71 17.78
C HIS A 12 23.83 -21.44 18.31
N LEU A 13 24.91 -21.57 19.09
CA LEU A 13 25.63 -20.41 19.62
C LEU A 13 26.25 -19.56 18.49
N ARG A 14 26.84 -20.22 17.48
CA ARG A 14 27.40 -19.53 16.30
C ARG A 14 26.32 -18.83 15.48
N PHE A 15 25.17 -19.47 15.29
CA PHE A 15 24.04 -18.86 14.59
C PHE A 15 23.50 -17.65 15.35
N SER A 16 23.32 -17.75 16.67
CA SER A 16 22.87 -16.64 17.51
C SER A 16 23.86 -15.46 17.49
N VAL A 17 25.18 -15.73 17.55
CA VAL A 17 26.20 -14.67 17.45
C VAL A 17 26.18 -14.02 16.07
N LEU A 18 26.06 -14.81 14.99
CA LEU A 18 25.96 -14.25 13.64
C LEU A 18 24.70 -13.39 13.47
N LEU A 19 23.57 -13.84 14.02
CA LEU A 19 22.31 -13.10 14.02
C LEU A 19 22.44 -11.78 14.79
N ILE A 20 23.05 -11.80 15.97
CA ILE A 20 23.31 -10.59 16.77
C ILE A 20 24.23 -9.62 16.03
N VAL A 21 25.29 -10.11 15.38
CA VAL A 21 26.20 -9.26 14.59
C VAL A 21 25.48 -8.66 13.39
N ILE A 22 24.65 -9.44 12.68
CA ILE A 22 23.85 -8.95 11.55
C ILE A 22 22.83 -7.91 12.02
N ILE A 23 22.09 -8.17 13.09
CA ILE A 23 21.11 -7.24 13.66
C ILE A 23 21.79 -5.94 14.08
N ASN A 24 22.88 -6.01 14.86
CA ASN A 24 23.62 -4.81 15.28
C ASN A 24 24.21 -4.05 14.09
N THR A 25 24.74 -4.74 13.08
CA THR A 25 25.30 -4.09 11.88
C THR A 25 24.20 -3.42 11.05
N LEU A 26 23.02 -4.05 10.95
CA LEU A 26 21.85 -3.48 10.28
C LEU A 26 21.28 -2.30 11.08
N GLU A 27 21.13 -2.43 12.39
CA GLU A 27 20.68 -1.36 13.29
C GLU A 27 21.61 -0.15 13.21
N VAL A 28 22.93 -0.35 13.19
CA VAL A 28 23.92 0.72 12.96
C VAL A 28 23.75 1.32 11.56
N LYS A 29 23.63 0.51 10.50
CA LYS A 29 23.43 1.06 9.15
C LYS A 29 22.10 1.81 8.99
N ILE A 30 21.04 1.36 9.65
CA ILE A 30 19.71 1.97 9.59
C ILE A 30 19.69 3.26 10.43
N SER A 31 20.28 3.26 11.62
CA SER A 31 20.39 4.44 12.48
C SER A 31 21.29 5.53 11.89
N LEU A 32 22.24 5.17 11.02
CA LEU A 32 23.05 6.12 10.25
C LEU A 32 22.32 6.76 9.06
N ILE A 33 21.15 6.26 8.65
CA ILE A 33 20.38 6.86 7.56
C ILE A 33 19.45 7.92 8.15
N GLU A 34 19.82 9.19 8.01
CA GLU A 34 18.94 10.33 8.27
C GLU A 34 17.69 10.23 7.35
N PRO A 35 16.48 10.03 7.89
CA PRO A 35 15.29 9.82 7.07
C PRO A 35 15.00 10.99 6.13
N GLU A 36 15.20 12.22 6.61
CA GLU A 36 15.07 13.43 5.81
C GLU A 36 15.94 13.37 4.54
N LYS A 37 17.23 13.05 4.70
CA LYS A 37 18.19 12.96 3.60
C LYS A 37 17.81 11.85 2.62
N LEU A 38 17.32 10.71 3.12
CA LEU A 38 16.86 9.59 2.30
C LEU A 38 15.67 10.00 1.41
N TYR A 39 14.64 10.60 1.99
CA TYR A 39 13.43 10.95 1.25
C TYR A 39 13.65 12.15 0.32
N LYS A 40 14.51 13.10 0.68
CA LYS A 40 15.03 14.14 -0.25
C LYS A 40 15.75 13.50 -1.44
N THR A 41 16.53 12.44 -1.22
CA THR A 41 17.18 11.70 -2.31
C THR A 41 16.16 11.00 -3.21
N TYR A 42 15.16 10.31 -2.64
CA TYR A 42 14.09 9.67 -3.43
C TYR A 42 13.32 10.68 -4.28
N LEU A 43 12.93 11.82 -3.71
CA LEU A 43 12.21 12.86 -4.44
C LEU A 43 13.04 13.44 -5.61
N LYS A 44 14.35 13.59 -5.41
CA LYS A 44 15.26 14.02 -6.48
C LYS A 44 15.35 12.97 -7.60
N GLU A 45 15.53 11.70 -7.25
CA GLU A 45 15.54 10.60 -8.23
C GLU A 45 14.22 10.51 -9.00
N ASP A 46 13.09 10.70 -8.32
CA ASP A 46 11.77 10.69 -8.93
C ASP A 46 11.62 11.88 -9.90
N SER A 47 12.12 13.06 -9.52
CA SER A 47 12.14 14.25 -10.38
C SER A 47 13.02 14.09 -11.62
N ASP A 48 14.09 13.28 -11.54
CA ASP A 48 14.91 12.96 -12.70
C ASP A 48 14.21 12.00 -13.68
N LEU A 49 13.23 11.21 -13.22
CA LEU A 49 12.37 10.39 -14.09
C LEU A 49 11.38 11.26 -14.87
N CYS A 50 10.74 12.20 -14.18
CA CYS A 50 9.80 13.14 -14.78
C CYS A 50 9.94 14.53 -14.16
N LYS A 51 10.71 15.40 -14.83
CA LYS A 51 11.04 16.76 -14.37
C LYS A 51 9.81 17.62 -14.08
N ASP A 52 8.75 17.44 -14.86
CA ASP A 52 7.55 18.27 -14.75
C ASP A 52 6.49 17.69 -13.80
N CYS A 53 6.51 16.38 -13.53
CA CYS A 53 5.49 15.68 -12.73
C CYS A 53 5.50 16.12 -11.26
N PHE A 54 6.67 16.26 -10.65
CA PHE A 54 6.76 16.48 -9.20
C PHE A 54 7.10 17.92 -8.82
N ARG A 55 7.27 18.80 -9.82
CA ARG A 55 7.71 20.19 -9.60
C ARG A 55 6.80 20.98 -8.65
N SER A 56 5.49 20.72 -8.65
CA SER A 56 4.55 21.37 -7.73
C SER A 56 4.65 20.83 -6.29
N GLN A 57 5.11 19.61 -6.10
CA GLN A 57 5.23 18.95 -4.80
C GLN A 57 6.54 19.31 -4.07
N LEU A 58 7.61 19.64 -4.81
CA LEU A 58 8.97 19.81 -4.27
C LEU A 58 9.02 20.68 -3.00
N LYS A 59 8.46 21.89 -3.06
CA LYS A 59 8.55 22.86 -1.96
C LYS A 59 7.81 22.38 -0.70
N GLU A 60 6.64 21.79 -0.87
CA GLU A 60 5.84 21.29 0.26
C GLU A 60 6.48 20.04 0.88
N CYS A 61 7.01 19.15 0.02
CA CYS A 61 7.70 17.95 0.44
C CYS A 61 9.01 18.22 1.17
N GLU A 62 9.82 19.18 0.70
CA GLU A 62 11.04 19.59 1.41
C GLU A 62 10.72 20.11 2.81
N LYS A 63 9.72 20.99 2.92
CA LYS A 63 9.24 21.50 4.21
C LYS A 63 8.67 20.39 5.11
N PHE A 64 7.97 19.41 4.53
CA PHE A 64 7.46 18.27 5.27
C PHE A 64 8.61 17.42 5.85
N TYR A 65 9.63 17.13 5.04
CA TYR A 65 10.75 16.30 5.49
C TYR A 65 11.61 16.97 6.58
N GLU A 66 11.69 18.30 6.60
CA GLU A 66 12.32 19.06 7.69
C GLU A 66 11.61 18.87 9.05
N ASN A 67 10.34 18.44 9.06
CA ASN A 67 9.58 18.16 10.28
C ASN A 67 9.78 16.73 10.82
N ILE A 68 10.61 15.90 10.16
CA ILE A 68 10.91 14.55 10.63
C ILE A 68 11.91 14.65 11.80
N MET A 69 11.50 14.20 12.99
CA MET A 69 12.40 14.17 14.17
C MET A 69 13.30 12.94 14.21
N GLY A 70 12.85 11.84 13.61
CA GLY A 70 13.59 10.59 13.66
C GLY A 70 12.81 9.40 13.11
N GLN A 71 13.50 8.27 13.03
CA GLN A 71 12.92 6.98 12.68
C GLN A 71 12.60 6.18 13.95
N ASP A 72 11.42 5.57 14.00
CA ASP A 72 11.10 4.63 15.08
C ASP A 72 11.81 3.30 14.79
N LEU A 73 12.79 2.94 15.63
CA LEU A 73 13.60 1.73 15.51
C LEU A 73 13.22 0.75 16.61
N SER A 74 11.96 0.32 16.63
CA SER A 74 11.58 -0.86 17.42
C SER A 74 12.21 -2.13 16.83
N LEU A 75 12.48 -3.13 17.68
CA LEU A 75 12.97 -4.45 17.25
C LEU A 75 12.06 -5.11 16.18
N GLN A 76 10.75 -4.86 16.23
CA GLN A 76 9.81 -5.31 15.20
C GLN A 76 10.06 -4.62 13.86
N SER A 77 10.25 -3.30 13.84
CA SER A 77 10.62 -2.57 12.62
C SER A 77 12.00 -2.96 12.07
N ILE A 78 12.93 -3.43 12.92
CA ILE A 78 14.23 -3.98 12.45
C ILE A 78 14.02 -5.36 11.80
N MET A 79 13.15 -6.19 12.35
CA MET A 79 12.79 -7.49 11.77
C MET A 79 12.01 -7.36 10.46
N ASP A 80 11.26 -6.28 10.26
CA ASP A 80 10.61 -5.95 8.98
C ASP A 80 11.55 -5.32 7.94
N VAL A 81 12.71 -4.81 8.38
CA VAL A 81 13.80 -4.34 7.49
C VAL A 81 14.75 -5.48 7.08
N LEU A 82 14.73 -6.61 7.79
CA LEU A 82 15.38 -7.82 7.27
C LEU A 82 14.79 -8.15 5.90
N PRO A 83 15.60 -8.56 4.92
CA PRO A 83 15.14 -8.79 3.57
C PRO A 83 14.16 -9.96 3.54
N LYS A 84 12.87 -9.68 3.75
CA LYS A 84 11.77 -10.43 3.17
C LYS A 84 11.93 -10.26 1.65
N MET A 85 12.74 -11.10 1.01
CA MET A 85 12.75 -11.22 -0.46
C MET A 85 11.30 -11.36 -0.95
N PRO A 86 10.86 -10.73 -2.04
CA PRO A 86 11.17 -9.43 -2.61
C PRO A 86 9.94 -8.53 -2.41
N SER A 87 9.65 -8.11 -1.18
CA SER A 87 8.64 -7.07 -0.98
C SER A 87 9.18 -5.77 -1.59
N LYS A 88 8.62 -5.36 -2.72
CA LYS A 88 9.03 -4.17 -3.52
C LYS A 88 8.87 -2.83 -2.78
N ARG A 89 8.33 -2.82 -1.56
CA ARG A 89 7.89 -1.61 -0.86
C ARG A 89 8.87 -1.25 0.25
N ASN A 90 9.52 -0.09 0.12
CA ASN A 90 10.35 0.44 1.21
C ASN A 90 9.41 1.18 2.17
N ILE A 91 8.96 0.49 3.20
CA ILE A 91 8.09 1.03 4.25
C ILE A 91 8.97 1.41 5.45
N ARG A 92 8.78 2.62 6.00
CA ARG A 92 9.42 3.06 7.24
C ARG A 92 8.42 3.76 8.15
N TRP A 93 8.62 3.61 9.44
CA TRP A 93 7.85 4.30 10.47
C TRP A 93 8.67 5.48 10.98
N LEU A 94 8.10 6.68 10.89
CA LEU A 94 8.76 7.92 11.30
C LEU A 94 7.96 8.60 12.40
N THR A 95 8.66 9.42 13.19
CA THR A 95 8.04 10.30 14.18
C THR A 95 8.18 11.75 13.74
N MET A 96 7.06 12.48 13.72
CA MET A 96 7.01 13.91 13.40
C MET A 96 7.25 14.78 14.63
N GLN A 97 7.56 16.07 14.44
CA GLN A 97 7.73 17.07 15.51
C GLN A 97 6.57 17.14 16.51
N ASN A 98 5.35 16.85 16.07
CA ASN A 98 4.15 16.85 16.91
C ASN A 98 3.90 15.50 17.61
N THR A 99 4.91 14.62 17.69
CA THR A 99 4.82 13.25 18.25
C THR A 99 3.87 12.29 17.52
N GLU A 100 3.34 12.69 16.37
CA GLU A 100 2.54 11.82 15.52
C GLU A 100 3.43 10.78 14.84
N ARG A 101 2.97 9.53 14.85
CA ARG A 101 3.64 8.42 14.16
C ARG A 101 3.04 8.28 12.77
N VAL A 102 3.89 8.36 11.76
CA VAL A 102 3.52 8.21 10.35
C VAL A 102 4.23 7.04 9.71
N VAL A 103 3.62 6.49 8.67
CA VAL A 103 4.18 5.45 7.83
C VAL A 103 4.51 6.05 6.49
N CYS A 104 5.77 5.93 6.07
CA CYS A 104 6.25 6.37 4.78
C CYS A 104 6.48 5.15 3.88
N LYS A 105 5.66 5.02 2.84
CA LYS A 105 5.72 3.95 1.85
C LYS A 105 6.31 4.52 0.56
N TYR A 106 7.55 4.16 0.24
CA TYR A 106 8.08 4.44 -1.10
C TYR A 106 7.58 3.37 -2.06
N LEU A 107 6.63 3.76 -2.91
CA LEU A 107 5.96 2.93 -3.90
C LEU A 107 6.68 2.97 -5.26
N GLY A 108 7.86 3.60 -5.30
CA GLY A 108 8.59 3.89 -6.53
C GLY A 108 9.07 2.64 -7.28
N TYR A 109 8.99 2.73 -8.60
CA TYR A 109 9.18 1.63 -9.53
C TYR A 109 10.67 1.45 -9.91
N ARG A 110 11.52 1.02 -8.96
CA ARG A 110 12.99 0.93 -9.16
C ARG A 110 13.41 0.09 -10.36
N ASN A 111 12.63 -0.93 -10.74
CA ASN A 111 13.03 -1.91 -11.76
C ASN A 111 12.64 -1.52 -13.21
N GLN A 112 11.85 -0.45 -13.44
CA GLN A 112 11.50 0.01 -14.79
C GLN A 112 11.86 1.49 -15.07
N LYS A 113 12.67 2.11 -14.19
CA LYS A 113 13.15 3.52 -14.33
C LYS A 113 13.64 3.86 -15.76
N LYS A 114 14.26 2.91 -16.46
CA LYS A 114 14.75 3.09 -17.84
C LYS A 114 13.65 3.36 -18.88
N HIS A 115 12.45 2.81 -18.69
CA HIS A 115 11.36 2.93 -19.66
C HIS A 115 10.60 4.26 -19.54
N LEU A 116 10.66 4.91 -18.38
CA LEU A 116 9.87 6.09 -18.03
C LEU A 116 10.62 7.42 -18.10
N HIS A 117 11.93 7.42 -18.40
CA HIS A 117 12.67 8.66 -18.61
C HIS A 117 12.04 9.48 -19.75
N HIS A 118 11.77 10.77 -19.48
CA HIS A 118 11.13 11.69 -20.41
C HIS A 118 9.75 11.22 -20.90
N ALA A 119 8.99 10.53 -20.04
CA ALA A 119 7.65 10.08 -20.39
C ALA A 119 6.70 11.27 -20.67
N THR A 120 6.07 11.25 -21.84
CA THR A 120 4.96 12.15 -22.19
C THR A 120 3.64 11.55 -21.70
N VAL A 121 2.61 12.38 -21.55
CA VAL A 121 1.25 11.92 -21.20
C VAL A 121 0.78 10.80 -22.14
N GLN A 122 0.98 10.97 -23.45
CA GLN A 122 0.59 9.98 -24.44
C GLN A 122 1.29 8.63 -24.20
N LYS A 123 2.60 8.65 -23.94
CA LYS A 123 3.36 7.43 -23.67
C LYS A 123 2.90 6.73 -22.39
N LEU A 124 2.60 7.49 -21.33
CA LEU A 124 2.09 6.94 -20.06
C LEU A 124 0.70 6.31 -20.23
N ARG A 125 -0.17 6.99 -20.99
CA ARG A 125 -1.51 6.49 -21.35
C ARG A 125 -1.42 5.18 -22.11
N ASP A 126 -0.59 5.15 -23.17
CA ASP A 126 -0.44 3.96 -23.99
C ASP A 126 0.10 2.81 -23.14
N GLU A 127 1.12 3.05 -22.31
CA GLU A 127 1.67 2.01 -21.42
C GLU A 127 0.61 1.47 -20.44
N LEU A 128 -0.24 2.33 -19.85
CA LEU A 128 -1.30 1.90 -18.93
C LEU A 128 -2.33 1.01 -19.64
N LEU A 129 -2.74 1.38 -20.85
CA LEU A 129 -3.72 0.61 -21.62
C LEU A 129 -3.19 -0.77 -22.07
N HIS A 130 -1.87 -0.88 -22.27
CA HIS A 130 -1.19 -2.13 -22.65
C HIS A 130 -0.75 -2.99 -21.46
N SER A 131 -0.45 -2.40 -20.30
CA SER A 131 0.05 -3.10 -19.10
C SER A 131 -1.07 -3.80 -18.31
N ARG A 132 -1.69 -4.83 -18.90
CA ARG A 132 -2.77 -5.62 -18.27
C ARG A 132 -2.26 -6.80 -17.46
N GLY A 133 -1.31 -6.55 -16.56
CA GLY A 133 -0.88 -7.59 -15.62
C GLY A 133 -2.03 -7.94 -14.67
N PRO A 134 -2.24 -9.22 -14.31
CA PRO A 134 -3.28 -9.63 -13.36
C PRO A 134 -3.08 -9.01 -11.95
N ASN A 135 -1.87 -8.53 -11.67
CA ASN A 135 -1.46 -7.95 -10.39
C ASN A 135 -1.39 -6.41 -10.42
N ALA A 136 -2.07 -5.76 -11.36
CA ALA A 136 -2.23 -4.32 -11.42
C ALA A 136 -3.70 -3.95 -11.21
N TRP A 137 -3.96 -2.72 -10.77
CA TRP A 137 -5.32 -2.18 -10.72
C TRP A 137 -5.95 -2.12 -12.11
N GLN A 138 -7.27 -2.16 -12.16
CA GLN A 138 -8.04 -2.24 -13.40
C GLN A 138 -9.21 -1.26 -13.36
N TYR A 139 -9.61 -0.78 -14.54
CA TYR A 139 -10.75 0.11 -14.73
C TYR A 139 -11.70 -0.46 -15.79
N CYS A 140 -13.01 -0.38 -15.54
CA CYS A 140 -14.04 -0.76 -16.49
C CYS A 140 -15.16 0.28 -16.61
N PRO A 141 -15.60 0.63 -17.84
CA PRO A 141 -15.02 0.21 -19.13
C PRO A 141 -13.71 0.93 -19.41
N ILE A 142 -12.71 0.21 -19.92
CA ILE A 142 -11.33 0.75 -20.07
C ILE A 142 -11.27 1.99 -20.97
N ASP A 143 -12.14 2.08 -21.97
CA ASP A 143 -12.18 3.19 -22.93
C ASP A 143 -12.52 4.55 -22.27
N ASP A 144 -13.12 4.51 -21.07
CA ASP A 144 -13.51 5.71 -20.32
C ASP A 144 -12.61 6.03 -19.12
N ILE A 145 -11.48 5.32 -18.98
CA ILE A 145 -10.55 5.54 -17.86
C ILE A 145 -10.11 7.01 -17.74
N GLU A 146 -10.01 7.73 -18.85
CA GLU A 146 -9.62 9.13 -18.90
C GLU A 146 -10.60 10.03 -18.14
N SER A 147 -11.90 9.79 -18.27
CA SER A 147 -12.94 10.56 -17.55
C SER A 147 -12.80 10.42 -16.04
N PHE A 148 -12.53 9.20 -15.56
CA PHE A 148 -12.30 8.93 -14.15
C PHE A 148 -11.00 9.59 -13.65
N LEU A 149 -9.91 9.44 -14.38
CA LEU A 149 -8.63 10.06 -14.02
C LEU A 149 -8.73 11.60 -13.99
N LEU A 150 -9.46 12.22 -14.92
CA LEU A 150 -9.65 13.67 -14.92
C LEU A 150 -10.45 14.16 -13.71
N GLN A 151 -11.42 13.38 -13.21
CA GLN A 151 -12.11 13.69 -11.94
C GLN A 151 -11.13 13.66 -10.76
N LEU A 152 -10.28 12.64 -10.68
CA LEU A 152 -9.24 12.55 -9.65
C LEU A 152 -8.24 13.71 -9.75
N LYS A 153 -7.86 14.08 -10.97
CA LYS A 153 -6.96 15.22 -11.22
C LYS A 153 -7.53 16.52 -10.67
N MET A 154 -8.81 16.78 -10.91
CA MET A 154 -9.50 17.97 -10.41
C MET A 154 -9.55 17.96 -8.88
N TYR A 155 -9.91 16.82 -8.29
CA TYR A 155 -9.98 16.65 -6.84
C TYR A 155 -8.62 16.89 -6.16
N LEU A 156 -7.56 16.27 -6.68
CA LEU A 156 -6.21 16.31 -6.11
C LEU A 156 -5.36 17.50 -6.58
N ASN A 157 -5.91 18.34 -7.47
CA ASN A 157 -5.19 19.45 -8.10
C ASN A 157 -3.83 19.04 -8.72
N LEU A 158 -3.81 17.89 -9.41
CA LEU A 158 -2.59 17.36 -10.02
C LEU A 158 -2.37 17.89 -11.44
N LYS A 159 -1.10 17.89 -11.87
CA LYS A 159 -0.77 17.99 -13.29
C LYS A 159 -1.13 16.70 -14.03
N LEU A 160 -1.31 16.81 -15.34
CA LEU A 160 -1.74 15.68 -16.17
C LEU A 160 -0.64 14.60 -16.22
N GLU A 161 0.62 14.99 -16.31
CA GLU A 161 1.77 14.08 -16.30
C GLU A 161 1.83 13.28 -15.00
N THR A 162 1.66 13.95 -13.85
CA THR A 162 1.67 13.32 -12.53
C THR A 162 0.53 12.33 -12.37
N LEU A 163 -0.67 12.71 -12.82
CA LEU A 163 -1.86 11.85 -12.78
C LEU A 163 -1.63 10.54 -13.54
N TRP A 164 -1.22 10.63 -14.80
CA TRP A 164 -0.98 9.45 -15.63
C TRP A 164 0.19 8.62 -15.11
N LEU A 165 1.22 9.27 -14.57
CA LEU A 165 2.34 8.57 -13.97
C LEU A 165 1.91 7.77 -12.74
N TYR A 166 1.12 8.35 -11.83
CA TYR A 166 0.58 7.64 -10.67
C TYR A 166 -0.38 6.54 -11.08
N ALA A 167 -1.29 6.81 -12.01
CA ALA A 167 -2.19 5.79 -12.56
C ALA A 167 -1.41 4.61 -13.13
N LEU A 168 -0.29 4.83 -13.83
CA LEU A 168 0.55 3.76 -14.33
C LEU A 168 1.30 3.00 -13.22
N THR A 169 1.82 3.71 -12.22
CA THR A 169 2.75 3.10 -11.26
C THR A 169 2.08 2.52 -10.04
N ASN A 170 1.15 3.25 -9.42
CA ASN A 170 0.48 2.85 -8.20
C ASN A 170 -0.74 3.75 -7.93
N ILE A 171 -1.93 3.15 -8.01
CA ILE A 171 -3.20 3.85 -7.88
C ILE A 171 -3.49 4.33 -6.44
N ASP A 172 -2.81 3.80 -5.40
CA ASP A 172 -2.95 4.25 -4.01
C ASP A 172 -2.70 5.76 -3.88
N LEU A 173 -1.74 6.27 -4.64
CA LEU A 173 -1.35 7.69 -4.66
C LEU A 173 -2.49 8.59 -5.13
N LEU A 174 -3.47 8.04 -5.84
CA LEU A 174 -4.66 8.77 -6.28
C LEU A 174 -5.89 8.45 -5.42
N LEU A 175 -6.09 7.18 -5.08
CA LEU A 175 -7.31 6.74 -4.41
C LEU A 175 -7.34 7.01 -2.91
N LYS A 176 -6.24 6.78 -2.18
CA LYS A 176 -6.29 6.87 -0.71
C LYS A 176 -6.70 8.24 -0.17
N PRO A 177 -6.20 9.38 -0.69
CA PRO A 177 -6.68 10.69 -0.23
C PRO A 177 -8.18 10.85 -0.41
N LEU A 178 -8.70 10.54 -1.61
CA LEU A 178 -10.13 10.62 -1.91
C LEU A 178 -10.96 9.70 -1.01
N LEU A 179 -10.55 8.44 -0.88
CA LEU A 179 -11.28 7.44 -0.09
C LEU A 179 -11.33 7.82 1.39
N TYR A 180 -10.24 8.35 1.94
CA TYR A 180 -10.21 8.85 3.31
C TYR A 180 -11.26 9.96 3.51
N ASP A 181 -11.29 10.96 2.62
CA ASP A 181 -12.22 12.09 2.71
C ASP A 181 -13.69 11.66 2.51
N LEU A 182 -13.91 10.57 1.79
CA LEU A 182 -15.21 9.89 1.65
C LEU A 182 -15.54 8.91 2.79
N ASN A 183 -14.75 8.92 3.87
CA ASN A 183 -14.91 8.07 5.06
C ASN A 183 -14.80 6.56 4.80
N PHE A 184 -14.05 6.14 3.78
CA PHE A 184 -13.66 4.74 3.64
C PHE A 184 -12.63 4.37 4.72
N PRO A 185 -12.55 3.09 5.13
CA PRO A 185 -11.60 2.62 6.13
C PRO A 185 -10.20 2.49 5.52
N VAL A 186 -9.59 3.62 5.17
CA VAL A 186 -8.18 3.73 4.72
C VAL A 186 -7.44 4.70 5.64
N PRO A 187 -6.12 4.56 5.82
CA PRO A 187 -5.35 5.51 6.61
C PRO A 187 -5.41 6.92 6.02
N ARG A 188 -5.35 7.95 6.88
CA ARG A 188 -5.23 9.33 6.43
C ARG A 188 -3.93 9.49 5.64
N THR A 189 -4.03 10.09 4.46
CA THR A 189 -2.84 10.53 3.73
C THR A 189 -2.46 11.93 4.19
N TRP A 190 -1.25 12.08 4.72
CA TRP A 190 -0.70 13.37 5.14
C TRP A 190 -0.10 14.13 3.97
N HIS A 191 0.72 13.43 3.18
CA HIS A 191 1.37 14.03 2.03
C HIS A 191 1.79 12.96 1.01
N ILE A 192 1.98 13.40 -0.23
CA ILE A 192 2.50 12.58 -1.33
C ILE A 192 3.67 13.33 -1.95
N CYS A 193 4.83 12.68 -1.99
CA CYS A 193 6.08 13.27 -2.41
C CYS A 193 6.81 12.36 -3.40
N GLY A 194 6.70 12.69 -4.70
CA GLY A 194 7.16 11.77 -5.73
C GLY A 194 6.35 10.47 -5.66
N PHE A 195 7.02 9.34 -5.51
CA PHE A 195 6.36 8.05 -5.24
C PHE A 195 6.31 7.67 -3.75
N THR A 196 6.58 8.62 -2.85
CA THR A 196 6.45 8.40 -1.40
C THR A 196 5.05 8.77 -0.94
N LEU A 197 4.30 7.79 -0.47
CA LEU A 197 3.04 7.99 0.25
C LEU A 197 3.33 8.11 1.75
N ILE A 198 2.84 9.17 2.39
CA ILE A 198 2.96 9.38 3.82
C ILE A 198 1.58 9.32 4.44
N GLU A 199 1.35 8.35 5.32
CA GLU A 199 0.04 8.05 5.89
C GLU A 199 0.10 7.81 7.41
N ASP A 200 -1.06 7.82 8.06
CA ASP A 200 -1.19 7.48 9.49
C ASP A 200 -0.61 6.09 9.80
N ASN A 201 0.01 5.94 10.97
CA ASN A 201 0.21 4.61 11.55
C ASN A 201 -1.12 4.07 12.08
N ALA A 202 -1.80 3.29 11.23
CA ALA A 202 -3.18 2.83 11.43
C ALA A 202 -3.36 1.57 12.28
N GLY A 203 -2.31 1.09 12.96
CA GLY A 203 -2.38 -0.05 13.88
C GLY A 203 -1.55 -1.25 13.43
N GLN A 204 -1.93 -2.44 13.90
CA GLN A 204 -1.22 -3.69 13.62
C GLN A 204 -1.97 -4.52 12.57
N SER A 205 -1.22 -5.20 11.71
CA SER A 205 -1.78 -6.17 10.76
C SER A 205 -2.58 -7.26 11.49
N LEU A 206 -3.66 -7.74 10.87
CA LEU A 206 -4.46 -8.84 11.40
C LEU A 206 -3.63 -10.12 11.62
N HIS A 207 -2.50 -10.26 10.91
CA HIS A 207 -1.53 -11.32 11.14
C HIS A 207 -1.07 -11.41 12.60
N TYR A 208 -1.02 -10.30 13.33
CA TYR A 208 -0.59 -10.29 14.72
C TYR A 208 -1.74 -10.45 15.74
N LEU A 209 -2.99 -10.48 15.27
CA LEU A 209 -4.19 -10.48 16.12
C LEU A 209 -4.87 -11.86 16.23
N TYR A 210 -4.21 -12.93 15.78
CA TYR A 210 -4.73 -14.30 15.94
C TYR A 210 -4.99 -14.69 17.40
N GLY A 211 -4.20 -14.17 18.33
CA GLY A 211 -4.30 -14.46 19.77
C GLY A 211 -5.40 -13.68 20.50
N GLU A 212 -6.05 -12.73 19.84
CA GLU A 212 -7.02 -11.84 20.48
C GLU A 212 -8.30 -12.56 20.93
N ASN A 213 -9.01 -11.94 21.87
CA ASN A 213 -10.24 -12.48 22.43
C ASN A 213 -11.38 -12.57 21.38
N PHE A 214 -12.40 -13.39 21.67
CA PHE A 214 -13.50 -13.65 20.73
C PHE A 214 -14.28 -12.37 20.35
N PHE A 215 -14.55 -11.48 21.31
CA PHE A 215 -15.29 -10.25 21.04
C PHE A 215 -14.52 -9.31 20.11
N GLN A 216 -13.20 -9.21 20.30
CA GLN A 216 -12.33 -8.44 19.41
C GLN A 216 -12.39 -8.97 17.97
N LYS A 217 -12.31 -10.30 17.81
CA LYS A 217 -12.42 -10.96 16.50
C LYS A 217 -13.77 -10.73 15.84
N LEU A 218 -14.85 -10.76 16.62
CA LEU A 218 -16.20 -10.49 16.12
C LEU A 218 -16.33 -9.04 15.63
N GLU A 219 -15.77 -8.08 16.37
CA GLU A 219 -15.77 -6.67 15.98
C GLU A 219 -14.96 -6.43 14.70
N ILE A 220 -13.76 -7.02 14.60
CA ILE A 220 -12.94 -6.99 13.37
C ILE A 220 -13.73 -7.56 12.19
N ALA A 221 -14.37 -8.72 12.36
CA ALA A 221 -15.14 -9.36 11.29
C ALA A 221 -16.33 -8.50 10.85
N LYS A 222 -17.04 -7.87 11.80
CA LYS A 222 -18.13 -6.94 11.52
C LYS A 222 -17.64 -5.75 10.69
N GLN A 223 -16.58 -5.06 11.13
CA GLN A 223 -16.05 -3.90 10.42
C GLN A 223 -15.50 -4.28 9.04
N LEU A 224 -14.93 -5.48 8.89
CA LEU A 224 -14.50 -5.97 7.58
C LEU A 224 -15.68 -6.15 6.63
N LEU A 225 -16.80 -6.72 7.10
CA LEU A 225 -18.02 -6.84 6.29
C LEU A 225 -18.59 -5.47 5.90
N GLU A 226 -18.61 -4.52 6.84
CA GLU A 226 -19.03 -3.14 6.58
C GLU A 226 -18.12 -2.46 5.54
N ALA A 227 -16.81 -2.63 5.66
CA ALA A 227 -15.83 -2.15 4.69
C ALA A 227 -16.10 -2.74 3.31
N CYS A 228 -16.27 -4.05 3.20
CA CYS A 228 -16.53 -4.70 1.92
C CYS A 228 -17.83 -4.23 1.27
N LEU A 229 -18.88 -4.00 2.06
CA LEU A 229 -20.11 -3.39 1.57
C LEU A 229 -19.89 -1.95 1.10
N GLN A 230 -19.13 -1.16 1.86
CA GLN A 230 -18.81 0.23 1.50
C GLN A 230 -18.00 0.32 0.20
N PHE A 231 -16.98 -0.52 0.02
CA PHE A 231 -16.21 -0.63 -1.23
C PHE A 231 -17.09 -1.09 -2.41
N SER A 232 -17.92 -2.11 -2.19
CA SER A 232 -18.80 -2.65 -3.22
C SER A 232 -19.90 -1.66 -3.63
N ASN A 233 -20.46 -0.90 -2.68
CA ASN A 233 -21.38 0.21 -2.98
C ASN A 233 -20.64 1.40 -3.60
N GLY A 234 -19.37 1.56 -3.27
CA GLY A 234 -18.45 2.56 -3.78
C GLY A 234 -18.94 3.99 -3.55
N PHE A 235 -18.60 4.89 -4.48
CA PHE A 235 -18.94 6.30 -4.39
C PHE A 235 -19.38 6.83 -5.76
N SER A 236 -20.40 7.70 -5.78
CA SER A 236 -21.02 8.15 -7.05
C SER A 236 -21.39 6.93 -7.92
N ASN A 237 -20.92 6.89 -9.16
CA ASN A 237 -21.09 5.75 -10.08
C ASN A 237 -19.95 4.74 -10.01
N TYR A 238 -18.93 4.95 -9.17
CA TYR A 238 -17.78 4.05 -9.09
C TYR A 238 -18.00 2.97 -8.05
N ARG A 239 -17.76 1.72 -8.41
CA ARG A 239 -17.74 0.55 -7.52
C ARG A 239 -16.30 0.05 -7.41
N LEU A 240 -15.89 -0.34 -6.20
CA LEU A 240 -14.51 -0.64 -5.89
C LEU A 240 -14.40 -2.07 -5.37
N TYR A 241 -13.50 -2.84 -5.96
CA TYR A 241 -13.37 -4.25 -5.65
C TYR A 241 -11.90 -4.58 -5.43
N ILE A 242 -11.56 -4.82 -4.17
CA ILE A 242 -10.19 -5.14 -3.75
C ILE A 242 -9.94 -6.61 -4.04
N THR A 243 -8.88 -6.93 -4.78
CA THR A 243 -8.58 -8.31 -5.15
C THR A 243 -7.56 -8.98 -4.24
N ASP A 244 -6.70 -8.21 -3.55
CA ASP A 244 -5.69 -8.73 -2.62
C ASP A 244 -6.08 -8.46 -1.15
N LEU A 245 -7.16 -9.12 -0.69
CA LEU A 245 -7.64 -9.00 0.68
C LEU A 245 -6.96 -10.05 1.59
N THR A 246 -5.69 -9.84 1.91
CA THR A 246 -4.92 -10.69 2.84
C THR A 246 -4.86 -10.08 4.24
N ALA A 247 -4.56 -10.92 5.25
CA ALA A 247 -4.41 -10.49 6.64
C ALA A 247 -3.29 -9.44 6.83
N ASP A 248 -2.34 -9.36 5.90
CA ASP A 248 -1.25 -8.38 5.92
C ASP A 248 -1.65 -7.01 5.36
N ASN A 249 -2.69 -6.95 4.53
CA ASN A 249 -3.22 -5.73 3.93
C ASN A 249 -4.36 -5.09 4.75
N ILE A 250 -4.75 -5.73 5.85
CA ILE A 250 -5.75 -5.24 6.79
C ILE A 250 -5.06 -4.97 8.12
N VAL A 251 -5.23 -3.75 8.65
CA VAL A 251 -4.74 -3.38 9.97
C VAL A 251 -5.88 -3.00 10.88
N TYR A 252 -5.65 -3.16 12.17
CA TYR A 252 -6.62 -2.81 13.19
C TYR A 252 -5.92 -2.01 14.30
N ASP A 253 -6.50 -0.85 14.62
CA ASP A 253 -6.10 -0.04 15.76
C ASP A 253 -6.91 -0.50 16.97
N VAL A 254 -6.26 -1.24 17.87
CA VAL A 254 -6.89 -1.75 19.09
C VAL A 254 -7.35 -0.63 20.02
N ALA A 255 -6.61 0.48 20.09
CA ALA A 255 -6.96 1.59 20.97
C ALA A 255 -8.17 2.38 20.46
N LYS A 256 -8.28 2.55 19.13
CA LYS A 256 -9.41 3.24 18.49
C LYS A 256 -10.55 2.31 18.10
N SER A 257 -10.38 1.00 18.26
CA SER A 257 -11.30 -0.04 17.83
C SER A 257 -11.72 0.13 16.36
N LYS A 258 -10.75 0.37 15.46
CA LYS A 258 -11.02 0.73 14.06
C LYS A 258 -10.14 -0.04 13.08
N LEU A 259 -10.77 -0.59 12.05
CA LEU A 259 -10.14 -1.31 10.94
C LEU A 259 -9.76 -0.37 9.79
N TYR A 260 -8.63 -0.66 9.14
CA TYR A 260 -8.18 0.04 7.94
C TYR A 260 -7.61 -0.93 6.91
N LEU A 261 -7.81 -0.60 5.63
CA LEU A 261 -7.23 -1.24 4.47
C LEU A 261 -6.03 -0.41 4.02
N ILE A 262 -4.85 -1.02 4.03
CA ILE A 262 -3.58 -0.28 3.87
C ILE A 262 -2.94 -0.43 2.49
N ASP A 263 -3.54 -1.24 1.62
CA ASP A 263 -3.03 -1.57 0.30
C ASP A 263 -4.17 -1.71 -0.71
N LEU A 264 -4.16 -0.88 -1.75
CA LEU A 264 -5.19 -0.87 -2.81
C LEU A 264 -4.55 -0.99 -4.21
N ASP A 265 -3.32 -1.48 -4.31
CA ASP A 265 -2.57 -1.53 -5.56
C ASP A 265 -3.20 -2.48 -6.61
N THR A 266 -3.96 -3.46 -6.12
CA THR A 266 -4.72 -4.44 -6.88
C THR A 266 -6.21 -4.24 -6.59
N ILE A 267 -6.75 -3.18 -7.18
CA ILE A 267 -8.17 -2.81 -7.08
C ILE A 267 -8.80 -2.77 -8.47
N PHE A 268 -10.04 -3.23 -8.57
CA PHE A 268 -10.85 -3.11 -9.75
C PHE A 268 -11.89 -2.00 -9.54
N VAL A 269 -11.84 -0.98 -10.40
CA VAL A 269 -12.76 0.16 -10.40
C VAL A 269 -13.75 0.00 -11.53
N VAL A 270 -15.05 0.07 -11.23
CA VAL A 270 -16.13 -0.06 -12.21
C VAL A 270 -16.96 1.21 -12.24
N ASP A 271 -17.11 1.81 -13.41
CA ASP A 271 -18.17 2.77 -13.65
C ASP A 271 -19.50 2.02 -13.86
N SER A 272 -20.29 1.94 -12.79
CA SER A 272 -21.60 1.31 -12.79
C SER A 272 -22.64 2.02 -13.66
N SER A 273 -22.43 3.28 -14.05
CA SER A 273 -23.34 3.96 -14.99
C SER A 273 -23.19 3.46 -16.43
N LYS A 274 -22.08 2.77 -16.72
CA LYS A 274 -21.76 2.20 -18.03
C LYS A 274 -21.72 0.68 -18.01
N ALA A 275 -21.94 0.06 -16.86
CA ALA A 275 -21.98 -1.39 -16.73
C ALA A 275 -23.31 -1.94 -17.27
N GLU A 276 -23.24 -2.92 -18.16
CA GLU A 276 -24.42 -3.67 -18.58
C GLU A 276 -24.87 -4.60 -17.43
N HIS A 277 -26.08 -4.38 -16.90
CA HIS A 277 -26.66 -5.23 -15.88
C HIS A 277 -27.11 -6.57 -16.47
N PHE A 278 -26.27 -7.61 -16.36
CA PHE A 278 -26.72 -8.98 -16.58
C PHE A 278 -27.27 -9.57 -15.28
N ASN A 279 -28.58 -9.89 -15.26
CA ASN A 279 -29.31 -10.49 -14.14
C ASN A 279 -28.86 -11.93 -13.75
N SER A 280 -27.67 -12.38 -14.16
CA SER A 280 -27.17 -13.70 -13.79
C SER A 280 -26.46 -13.65 -12.43
N VAL A 281 -27.05 -14.27 -11.41
CA VAL A 281 -26.41 -14.55 -10.12
C VAL A 281 -25.21 -15.48 -10.38
N HIS A 282 -23.98 -14.98 -10.19
CA HIS A 282 -22.79 -15.82 -10.23
C HIS A 282 -22.68 -16.62 -8.92
N ARG A 283 -22.62 -17.95 -9.03
CA ARG A 283 -22.27 -18.86 -7.93
C ARG A 283 -20.78 -19.15 -7.97
N TYR A 284 -20.12 -19.10 -6.82
CA TYR A 284 -18.81 -19.71 -6.61
C TYR A 284 -18.97 -20.95 -5.74
N GLU A 285 -18.25 -22.03 -6.06
CA GLU A 285 -18.20 -23.27 -5.28
C GLU A 285 -17.14 -23.12 -4.17
N TYR A 286 -17.51 -23.50 -2.94
CA TYR A 286 -16.67 -23.40 -1.75
C TYR A 286 -15.41 -24.28 -1.87
N GLU A 287 -14.23 -23.75 -1.52
CA GLU A 287 -13.13 -24.57 -1.01
C GLU A 287 -13.22 -24.61 0.52
N ILE A 288 -13.49 -25.81 1.06
CA ILE A 288 -13.55 -26.06 2.49
C ILE A 288 -12.14 -25.91 3.07
N CYS A 289 -11.88 -24.83 3.80
CA CYS A 289 -10.68 -24.70 4.63
C CYS A 289 -10.93 -25.35 5.99
N GLU A 290 -10.45 -26.57 6.19
CA GLU A 290 -10.46 -27.21 7.52
C GLU A 290 -9.65 -26.39 8.53
N GLY A 291 -10.33 -25.83 9.54
CA GLY A 291 -9.71 -25.35 10.78
C GLY A 291 -9.05 -23.98 10.78
N ARG A 292 -9.28 -23.11 9.77
CA ARG A 292 -8.76 -21.73 9.75
C ARG A 292 -9.90 -20.73 9.61
N ILE A 293 -9.83 -19.59 10.32
CA ILE A 293 -10.73 -18.46 10.08
C ILE A 293 -10.34 -17.86 8.73
N ALA A 294 -10.96 -18.37 7.66
CA ALA A 294 -10.96 -17.74 6.34
C ALA A 294 -12.17 -16.81 6.30
N ILE A 295 -11.96 -15.50 6.44
CA ILE A 295 -12.98 -14.54 6.02
C ILE A 295 -12.82 -14.41 4.51
N THR A 296 -13.46 -15.31 3.77
CA THR A 296 -13.56 -15.18 2.31
C THR A 296 -14.61 -14.13 2.00
N VAL A 297 -14.19 -12.88 1.78
CA VAL A 297 -15.07 -11.87 1.20
C VAL A 297 -15.06 -12.08 -0.31
N SER A 298 -16.01 -12.86 -0.80
CA SER A 298 -16.23 -13.03 -2.22
C SER A 298 -16.94 -11.80 -2.78
N ILE A 299 -16.15 -10.89 -3.35
CA ILE A 299 -16.65 -9.81 -4.16
C ILE A 299 -16.92 -10.34 -5.58
N VAL A 300 -18.19 -10.34 -6.00
CA VAL A 300 -18.62 -10.85 -7.31
C VAL A 300 -18.40 -9.79 -8.38
N LEU A 301 -17.47 -10.04 -9.30
CA LEU A 301 -17.30 -9.26 -10.52
C LEU A 301 -17.58 -10.13 -11.74
N LYS A 302 -18.69 -9.86 -12.44
CA LYS A 302 -18.88 -10.28 -13.83
C LYS A 302 -18.71 -9.04 -14.69
N ILE A 303 -17.54 -8.89 -15.31
CA ILE A 303 -17.32 -7.88 -16.34
C ILE A 303 -16.89 -8.65 -17.58
N GLN A 304 -17.83 -8.84 -18.50
CA GLN A 304 -17.48 -9.26 -19.85
C GLN A 304 -17.02 -8.02 -20.61
N SER A 305 -15.74 -8.01 -21.00
CA SER A 305 -15.26 -7.16 -22.09
C SER A 305 -15.88 -7.65 -23.40
N ILE A 306 -16.55 -6.75 -24.12
CA ILE A 306 -16.79 -6.91 -25.57
C ILE A 306 -15.49 -6.55 -26.29
#